data_AF-H2SKW4-F1
#
_entry.id   AF-H2SKW4-F1
#
_cell.length_a   1.000
_cell.length_b   1.000
_cell.length_c   1.000
_cell.angle_alpha   90.00
_cell.angle_beta   90.00
_cell.angle_gamma   90.00
#
_symmetry.space_group_name_H-M   'P 1'
#
loop_
_entity.id
_entity.type
_entity.pdbx_description
1 polymer ?
#
loop_
_entity_poly.entity_id
_entity_poly.type
_entity_poly.pdbx_seq_one_letter_code
_entity_poly.pdbx_strand_id
1 'polypeptide(L)'
;MPLQASSPATMDQFEGFPVTETLHRISAQLGCSPTAAEVAAFLDKHDQLRHLRENFLVPKIQDLPPSDLSLVDGRDDCIYLVGNSLGLQPRRARGYLQEELDKWAKMGAHGHVLGSRPWAWAENDLEEMMAKVVGAKAAEVALMNGLTVNLHLLMLSFYKPTAARHKILLEDKAFPSDHYAVESQIRLRGFDPQKSMLVLRPRPGEETLRTEDILGTIEKEGDAIAVIMLSGVQYYTGQLFDMAAITAAGQRKYLNSGAGGIAAAFIHEKHNDRIEPTLTGWWGHDLKTRFNMTNVLELQSGVNGFRLSNQPVLLVCPLQASLEVLQSSRHFIINSPLLEM
;
A
#
# COMPACT_ATOMS: atom_id res chain seq x y z
N MET A 1 -46.96 -31.98 -6.65
CA MET A 1 -45.58 -31.58 -7.00
C MET A 1 -45.15 -30.50 -6.03
N PRO A 2 -44.16 -30.73 -5.16
CA PRO A 2 -43.60 -29.66 -4.36
C PRO A 2 -42.80 -28.74 -5.29
N LEU A 3 -43.08 -27.43 -5.20
CA LEU A 3 -42.28 -26.37 -5.80
C LEU A 3 -40.83 -26.52 -5.32
N GLN A 4 -39.91 -26.77 -6.24
CA GLN A 4 -38.48 -26.61 -5.99
C GLN A 4 -38.25 -25.17 -5.55
N ALA A 5 -37.84 -24.98 -4.29
CA ALA A 5 -37.25 -23.73 -3.85
C ALA A 5 -36.03 -23.48 -4.75
N SER A 6 -36.11 -22.42 -5.56
CA SER A 6 -34.98 -21.91 -6.33
C SER A 6 -33.82 -21.69 -5.37
N SER A 7 -32.67 -22.29 -5.68
CA SER A 7 -31.39 -22.05 -5.00
C SER A 7 -31.22 -20.56 -4.69
N PRO A 8 -30.69 -20.17 -3.52
CA PRO A 8 -30.38 -18.76 -3.26
C PRO A 8 -29.48 -18.27 -4.40
N ALA A 9 -29.95 -17.26 -5.12
CA ALA A 9 -29.28 -16.75 -6.29
C ALA A 9 -27.94 -16.14 -5.84
N THR A 10 -26.84 -16.84 -6.10
CA THR A 10 -25.49 -16.40 -5.72
C THR A 10 -25.09 -15.21 -6.59
N MET A 11 -24.24 -14.32 -6.08
CA MET A 11 -23.72 -13.18 -6.86
C MET A 11 -22.97 -13.63 -8.12
N ASP A 12 -22.52 -14.89 -8.19
CA ASP A 12 -21.84 -15.52 -9.32
C ASP A 12 -22.61 -15.37 -10.64
N GLN A 13 -23.94 -15.32 -10.61
CA GLN A 13 -24.75 -15.11 -11.82
C GLN A 13 -24.57 -13.72 -12.46
N PHE A 14 -23.98 -12.77 -11.73
CA PHE A 14 -23.70 -11.42 -12.18
C PHE A 14 -22.22 -11.18 -12.46
N GLU A 15 -21.38 -12.20 -12.33
CA GLU A 15 -19.94 -12.09 -12.56
C GLU A 15 -19.65 -11.72 -14.03
N GLY A 16 -18.74 -10.77 -14.24
CA GLY A 16 -18.35 -10.29 -15.56
C GLY A 16 -19.24 -9.21 -16.19
N PHE A 17 -20.40 -8.87 -15.60
CA PHE A 17 -21.23 -7.76 -16.06
C PHE A 17 -20.72 -6.40 -15.53
N PRO A 18 -20.90 -5.30 -16.29
CA PRO A 18 -20.69 -3.95 -15.77
C PRO A 18 -21.60 -3.68 -14.56
N VAL A 19 -21.13 -2.87 -13.60
CA VAL A 19 -21.87 -2.55 -12.37
C VAL A 19 -23.29 -2.04 -12.67
N THR A 20 -23.45 -1.17 -13.67
CA THR A 20 -24.76 -0.63 -14.07
C THR A 20 -25.71 -1.72 -14.53
N GLU A 21 -25.21 -2.68 -15.33
CA GLU A 21 -26.01 -3.80 -15.80
C GLU A 21 -26.36 -4.77 -14.66
N THR A 22 -25.42 -5.04 -13.76
CA THR A 22 -25.68 -5.82 -12.54
C THR A 22 -26.80 -5.21 -11.70
N LEU A 23 -26.78 -3.88 -11.47
CA LEU A 23 -27.83 -3.19 -10.73
C LEU A 23 -29.20 -3.31 -11.41
N HIS A 24 -29.27 -3.14 -12.74
CA HIS A 24 -30.51 -3.30 -13.49
C HIS A 24 -31.07 -4.72 -13.43
N ARG A 25 -30.20 -5.73 -13.50
CA ARG A 25 -30.61 -7.15 -13.41
C ARG A 25 -31.14 -7.48 -12.03
N ILE A 26 -30.47 -7.04 -10.97
CA ILE A 26 -30.93 -7.22 -9.58
C ILE A 26 -32.27 -6.52 -9.38
N SER A 27 -32.40 -5.27 -9.82
CA SER A 27 -33.65 -4.53 -9.63
C SER A 27 -34.82 -5.14 -10.39
N ALA A 28 -34.58 -5.65 -11.62
CA ALA A 28 -35.58 -6.38 -12.39
C ALA A 28 -36.01 -7.68 -11.68
N GLN A 29 -35.08 -8.41 -11.08
CA GLN A 29 -35.36 -9.61 -10.29
C GLN A 29 -36.21 -9.28 -9.05
N LEU A 30 -35.95 -8.13 -8.41
CA LEU A 30 -36.67 -7.67 -7.22
C LEU A 30 -38.00 -6.95 -7.55
N GLY A 31 -38.25 -6.62 -8.82
CA GLY A 31 -39.43 -5.87 -9.24
C GLY A 31 -39.45 -4.42 -8.73
N CYS A 32 -38.27 -3.81 -8.53
CA CYS A 32 -38.12 -2.45 -7.99
C CYS A 32 -37.21 -1.56 -8.86
N SER A 33 -37.11 -0.27 -8.49
CA SER A 33 -36.18 0.66 -9.14
C SER A 33 -34.71 0.26 -8.85
N PRO A 34 -33.76 0.44 -9.79
CA PRO A 34 -32.33 0.26 -9.52
C PRO A 34 -31.78 1.10 -8.35
N THR A 35 -32.46 2.19 -8.00
CA THR A 35 -32.08 3.09 -6.91
C THR A 35 -32.81 2.80 -5.60
N ALA A 36 -33.57 1.72 -5.52
CA ALA A 36 -34.36 1.37 -4.34
C ALA A 36 -33.49 0.71 -3.25
N ALA A 37 -33.84 0.91 -1.97
CA ALA A 37 -33.07 0.39 -0.84
C ALA A 37 -33.01 -1.15 -0.82
N GLU A 38 -33.99 -1.81 -1.40
CA GLU A 38 -34.07 -3.26 -1.55
C GLU A 38 -32.91 -3.82 -2.39
N VAL A 39 -32.42 -3.04 -3.37
CA VAL A 39 -31.25 -3.42 -4.18
C VAL A 39 -30.01 -3.45 -3.30
N ALA A 40 -29.80 -2.42 -2.47
CA ALA A 40 -28.68 -2.39 -1.51
C ALA A 40 -28.78 -3.52 -0.47
N ALA A 41 -29.97 -3.75 0.09
CA ALA A 41 -30.20 -4.85 1.03
C ALA A 41 -29.95 -6.23 0.41
N PHE A 42 -30.29 -6.40 -0.88
CA PHE A 42 -29.97 -7.61 -1.62
C PHE A 42 -28.45 -7.78 -1.79
N LEU A 43 -27.73 -6.72 -2.17
CA LEU A 43 -26.28 -6.76 -2.30
C LEU A 43 -25.60 -7.10 -0.97
N ASP A 44 -25.98 -6.45 0.13
CA ASP A 44 -25.46 -6.74 1.48
C ASP A 44 -25.72 -8.19 1.90
N LYS A 45 -26.90 -8.73 1.58
CA LYS A 45 -27.27 -10.11 1.93
C LYS A 45 -26.40 -11.15 1.21
N HIS A 46 -25.95 -10.85 0.00
CA HIS A 46 -25.18 -11.78 -0.83
C HIS A 46 -23.68 -11.40 -0.92
N ASP A 47 -23.24 -10.39 -0.18
CA ASP A 47 -21.83 -10.06 -0.03
C ASP A 47 -21.11 -11.11 0.83
N GLN A 48 -20.20 -11.86 0.20
CA GLN A 48 -19.38 -12.87 0.87
C GLN A 48 -18.40 -12.26 1.88
N LEU A 49 -18.09 -10.96 1.76
CA LEU A 49 -17.18 -10.22 2.64
C LEU A 49 -17.88 -9.53 3.80
N ARG A 50 -19.23 -9.57 3.87
CA ARG A 50 -20.03 -8.85 4.87
C ARG A 50 -19.54 -9.08 6.31
N HIS A 51 -19.15 -10.32 6.62
CA HIS A 51 -18.67 -10.72 7.94
C HIS A 51 -17.40 -9.97 8.37
N LEU A 52 -16.58 -9.49 7.43
CA LEU A 52 -15.37 -8.74 7.75
C LEU A 52 -15.65 -7.41 8.45
N ARG A 53 -16.83 -6.82 8.24
CA ARG A 53 -17.26 -5.58 8.91
C ARG A 53 -17.22 -5.71 10.43
N GLU A 54 -17.49 -6.91 10.95
CA GLU A 54 -17.50 -7.19 12.38
C GLU A 54 -16.11 -7.09 13.01
N ASN A 55 -15.04 -7.17 12.20
CA ASN A 55 -13.66 -7.06 12.67
C ASN A 55 -13.20 -5.61 12.91
N PHE A 56 -14.02 -4.61 12.59
CA PHE A 56 -13.68 -3.20 12.74
C PHE A 56 -14.54 -2.51 13.81
N LEU A 57 -13.94 -1.47 14.41
CA LEU A 57 -14.63 -0.54 15.28
C LEU A 57 -15.16 0.63 14.45
N VAL A 58 -16.47 0.63 14.18
CA VAL A 58 -17.14 1.73 13.48
C VAL A 58 -17.59 2.77 14.51
N PRO A 59 -17.25 4.07 14.34
CA PRO A 59 -17.71 5.12 15.24
C PRO A 59 -19.24 5.26 15.25
N LYS A 60 -19.80 5.63 16.39
CA LYS A 60 -21.21 6.02 16.51
C LYS A 60 -21.39 7.46 16.09
N ILE A 61 -22.54 7.78 15.51
CA ILE A 61 -22.86 9.14 15.03
C ILE A 61 -22.73 10.17 16.15
N GLN A 62 -23.19 9.84 17.36
CA GLN A 62 -23.12 10.72 18.53
C GLN A 62 -21.70 11.08 18.97
N ASP A 63 -20.69 10.27 18.63
CA ASP A 63 -19.31 10.49 19.03
C ASP A 63 -18.53 11.33 17.99
N LEU A 64 -19.15 11.67 16.86
CA LEU A 64 -18.50 12.38 15.75
C LEU A 64 -18.91 13.86 15.66
N PRO A 65 -17.95 14.79 15.58
CA PRO A 65 -18.23 16.15 15.16
C PRO A 65 -18.34 16.25 13.63
N PRO A 66 -19.21 17.11 13.06
CA PRO A 66 -20.23 17.95 13.67
C PRO A 66 -21.65 17.33 13.52
N SER A 67 -21.92 16.15 14.07
CA SER A 67 -23.23 15.50 13.91
C SER A 67 -24.37 16.29 14.57
N ASP A 68 -25.41 16.64 13.81
CA ASP A 68 -26.66 17.23 14.33
C ASP A 68 -27.65 16.13 14.71
N LEU A 69 -27.73 15.80 16.01
CA LEU A 69 -28.58 14.74 16.54
C LEU A 69 -30.09 15.02 16.46
N SER A 70 -30.50 16.21 16.00
CA SER A 70 -31.90 16.46 15.65
C SER A 70 -32.31 15.81 14.32
N LEU A 71 -31.33 15.48 13.47
CA LEU A 71 -31.55 14.93 12.12
C LEU A 71 -31.26 13.42 12.02
N VAL A 72 -30.51 12.86 12.96
CA VAL A 72 -30.00 11.47 12.91
C VAL A 72 -30.05 10.80 14.28
N ASP A 73 -30.22 9.47 14.32
CA ASP A 73 -30.12 8.70 15.56
C ASP A 73 -28.65 8.52 15.95
N GLY A 74 -28.26 9.11 17.08
CA GLY A 74 -26.88 9.06 17.57
C GLY A 74 -26.34 7.65 17.86
N ARG A 75 -27.22 6.65 18.05
CA ARG A 75 -26.86 5.26 18.38
C ARG A 75 -26.42 4.45 17.16
N ASP A 76 -26.73 4.94 15.97
CA ASP A 76 -26.36 4.28 14.72
C ASP A 76 -24.86 4.39 14.45
N ASP A 77 -24.34 3.42 13.71
CA ASP A 77 -22.98 3.51 13.16
C ASP A 77 -22.93 4.64 12.12
N CYS A 78 -21.81 5.34 12.06
CA CYS A 78 -21.62 6.37 11.03
C CYS A 78 -21.43 5.75 9.64
N ILE A 79 -21.74 6.55 8.61
CA ILE A 79 -21.37 6.25 7.24
C ILE A 79 -19.92 6.74 7.02
N TYR A 80 -18.96 5.84 7.20
CA TYR A 80 -17.52 6.18 7.20
C TYR A 80 -16.89 6.09 5.81
N LEU A 81 -17.00 7.17 5.02
CA LEU A 81 -16.46 7.27 3.65
C LEU A 81 -15.09 7.97 3.58
N VAL A 82 -14.24 7.75 4.58
CA VAL A 82 -12.88 8.35 4.66
C VAL A 82 -11.79 7.33 5.02
N GLY A 83 -12.08 6.04 4.79
CA GLY A 83 -11.13 4.93 5.02
C GLY A 83 -9.86 5.01 4.16
N ASN A 84 -9.90 5.75 3.05
CA ASN A 84 -8.75 6.03 2.18
C ASN A 84 -7.75 7.01 2.81
N SER A 85 -8.16 7.80 3.80
CA SER A 85 -7.25 8.69 4.55
C SER A 85 -6.86 8.08 5.89
N LEU A 86 -7.83 7.55 6.63
CA LEU A 86 -7.59 6.86 7.90
C LEU A 86 -8.51 5.64 7.98
N GLY A 87 -7.94 4.44 7.90
CA GLY A 87 -8.70 3.21 8.04
C GLY A 87 -9.32 3.06 9.43
N LEU A 88 -10.48 2.39 9.50
CA LEU A 88 -11.08 2.04 10.79
C LEU A 88 -10.16 1.11 11.59
N GLN A 89 -10.21 1.24 12.91
CA GLN A 89 -9.39 0.43 13.80
C GLN A 89 -9.85 -1.04 13.78
N PRO A 90 -8.96 -2.01 13.51
CA PRO A 90 -9.25 -3.43 13.71
C PRO A 90 -9.47 -3.72 15.20
N ARG A 91 -10.53 -4.48 15.54
CA ARG A 91 -10.88 -4.83 16.94
C ARG A 91 -9.73 -5.46 17.71
N ARG A 92 -8.91 -6.28 17.04
CA ARG A 92 -7.77 -6.99 17.67
C ARG A 92 -6.60 -6.08 18.02
N ALA A 93 -6.49 -4.89 17.42
CA ALA A 93 -5.33 -4.01 17.58
C ALA A 93 -5.03 -3.68 19.05
N ARG A 94 -6.06 -3.41 19.86
CA ARG A 94 -5.90 -3.13 21.30
C ARG A 94 -5.39 -4.35 22.07
N GLY A 95 -5.87 -5.54 21.74
CA GLY A 95 -5.41 -6.79 22.36
C GLY A 95 -3.93 -7.04 22.10
N TYR A 96 -3.48 -6.89 20.85
CA TYR A 96 -2.08 -7.07 20.48
C TYR A 96 -1.15 -6.04 21.12
N LEU A 97 -1.60 -4.80 21.28
CA LEU A 97 -0.84 -3.81 22.06
C LEU A 97 -0.71 -4.22 23.53
N GLN A 98 -1.80 -4.66 24.15
CA GLN A 98 -1.79 -5.09 25.54
C GLN A 98 -0.86 -6.30 25.75
N GLU A 99 -0.87 -7.28 24.84
CA GLU A 99 0.02 -8.44 24.89
C GLU A 99 1.50 -8.03 24.95
N GLU A 100 1.93 -7.07 24.12
CA GLU A 100 3.32 -6.61 24.10
C GLU A 100 3.69 -5.72 25.28
N LEU A 101 2.75 -4.90 25.78
CA LEU A 101 2.93 -4.13 27.00
C LEU A 101 3.06 -5.03 28.24
N ASP A 102 2.23 -6.06 28.34
CA ASP A 102 2.28 -7.05 29.41
C ASP A 102 3.59 -7.86 29.34
N LYS A 103 4.00 -8.25 28.12
CA LYS A 103 5.29 -8.91 27.91
C LYS A 103 6.45 -8.02 28.35
N TRP A 104 6.42 -6.74 28.01
CA TRP A 104 7.44 -5.79 28.44
C TRP A 104 7.50 -5.68 29.96
N ALA A 105 6.35 -5.49 30.61
CA ALA A 105 6.27 -5.40 32.07
C ALA A 105 6.77 -6.68 32.77
N LYS A 106 6.46 -7.86 32.22
CA LYS A 106 6.79 -9.16 32.82
C LYS A 106 8.22 -9.62 32.55
N MET A 107 8.74 -9.36 31.36
CA MET A 107 9.96 -10.02 30.84
C MET A 107 11.11 -9.05 30.56
N GLY A 108 10.86 -7.74 30.54
CA GLY A 108 11.87 -6.74 30.21
C GLY A 108 12.59 -7.08 28.90
N ALA A 109 13.92 -7.07 28.93
CA ALA A 109 14.77 -7.36 27.77
C ALA A 109 14.56 -8.76 27.17
N HIS A 110 14.10 -9.75 27.95
CA HIS A 110 13.84 -11.09 27.40
C HIS A 110 12.73 -11.09 26.33
N GLY A 111 11.88 -10.06 26.28
CA GLY A 111 10.89 -9.87 25.22
C GLY A 111 11.48 -9.68 23.82
N HIS A 112 12.78 -9.37 23.71
CA HIS A 112 13.47 -9.30 22.41
C HIS A 112 13.44 -10.62 21.65
N VAL A 113 13.55 -11.76 22.35
CA VAL A 113 13.71 -13.09 21.74
C VAL A 113 12.62 -14.08 22.15
N LEU A 114 11.74 -13.71 23.09
CA LEU A 114 10.67 -14.57 23.60
C LEU A 114 9.27 -13.99 23.36
N GLY A 115 8.27 -14.84 23.51
CA GLY A 115 6.85 -14.52 23.33
C GLY A 115 6.36 -14.79 21.90
N SER A 116 5.10 -14.46 21.65
CA SER A 116 4.47 -14.63 20.33
C SER A 116 5.04 -13.72 19.25
N ARG A 117 5.59 -12.56 19.63
CA ARG A 117 6.21 -11.58 18.71
C ARG A 117 7.60 -11.17 19.21
N PRO A 118 8.64 -11.99 19.04
CA PRO A 118 9.98 -11.62 19.47
C PRO A 118 10.41 -10.30 18.82
N TRP A 119 10.70 -9.27 19.62
CA TRP A 119 10.88 -7.91 19.07
C TRP A 119 12.07 -7.75 18.13
N ALA A 120 13.03 -8.67 18.16
CA ALA A 120 14.21 -8.63 17.30
C ALA A 120 13.91 -8.99 15.82
N TRP A 121 12.76 -9.63 15.54
CA TRP A 121 12.37 -10.04 14.18
C TRP A 121 10.84 -10.08 13.99
N ALA A 122 10.10 -9.31 14.78
CA ALA A 122 8.63 -9.34 14.79
C ALA A 122 8.03 -8.99 13.42
N GLU A 123 8.72 -8.20 12.61
CA GLU A 123 8.29 -7.80 11.29
C GLU A 123 8.33 -8.93 10.24
N ASN A 124 9.21 -9.91 10.42
CA ASN A 124 9.42 -10.97 9.43
C ASN A 124 8.14 -11.81 9.20
N ASP A 125 7.36 -12.03 10.26
CA ASP A 125 6.10 -12.76 10.18
C ASP A 125 5.00 -11.98 9.44
N LEU A 126 5.09 -10.64 9.46
CA LEU A 126 4.12 -9.76 8.78
C LEU A 126 4.50 -9.53 7.31
N GLU A 127 5.77 -9.67 6.96
CA GLU A 127 6.26 -9.45 5.60
C GLU A 127 5.70 -10.46 4.61
N GLU A 128 5.52 -11.72 5.01
CA GLU A 128 4.81 -12.70 4.17
C GLU A 128 3.35 -12.28 3.91
N MET A 129 2.72 -11.66 4.92
CA MET A 129 1.34 -11.18 4.75
C MET A 129 1.26 -9.98 3.82
N MET A 130 2.18 -9.03 3.98
CA MET A 130 2.28 -7.87 3.11
C MET A 130 2.64 -8.27 1.68
N ALA A 131 3.54 -9.23 1.50
CA ALA A 131 3.94 -9.74 0.19
C ALA A 131 2.76 -10.25 -0.64
N LYS A 132 1.78 -10.91 -0.01
CA LYS A 132 0.52 -11.34 -0.65
C LYS A 132 -0.37 -10.17 -1.05
N VAL A 133 -0.37 -9.08 -0.27
CA VAL A 133 -1.13 -7.86 -0.57
C VAL A 133 -0.52 -7.10 -1.75
N VAL A 134 0.81 -7.05 -1.85
CA VAL A 134 1.50 -6.31 -2.93
C VAL A 134 1.85 -7.16 -4.15
N GLY A 135 1.64 -8.49 -4.09
CA GLY A 135 1.96 -9.42 -5.17
C GLY A 135 3.46 -9.66 -5.36
N ALA A 136 4.23 -9.73 -4.27
CA ALA A 136 5.69 -9.87 -4.26
C ALA A 136 6.15 -11.15 -3.53
N LYS A 137 7.45 -11.47 -3.60
CA LYS A 137 8.07 -12.42 -2.68
C LYS A 137 8.32 -11.75 -1.33
N ALA A 138 8.28 -12.52 -0.24
CA ALA A 138 8.57 -11.98 1.10
C ALA A 138 9.96 -11.33 1.19
N ALA A 139 10.96 -11.88 0.50
CA ALA A 139 12.32 -11.31 0.45
C ALA A 139 12.42 -9.97 -0.29
N GLU A 140 11.39 -9.59 -1.04
CA GLU A 140 11.32 -8.33 -1.78
C GLU A 140 10.59 -7.24 -0.99
N VAL A 141 10.05 -7.55 0.20
CA VAL A 141 9.29 -6.62 1.04
C VAL A 141 9.97 -6.43 2.39
N ALA A 142 10.14 -5.18 2.82
CA ALA A 142 10.58 -4.86 4.19
C ALA A 142 9.57 -3.93 4.87
N LEU A 143 9.14 -4.29 6.07
CA LEU A 143 8.32 -3.41 6.91
C LEU A 143 9.22 -2.54 7.79
N MET A 144 9.37 -1.26 7.43
CA MET A 144 10.26 -0.32 8.11
C MET A 144 9.81 1.15 7.98
N ASN A 145 10.17 1.97 8.98
CA ASN A 145 10.01 3.43 8.99
C ASN A 145 8.59 3.93 8.59
N GLY A 146 8.51 5.17 8.10
CA GLY A 146 7.34 5.74 7.44
C GLY A 146 7.53 5.84 5.92
N LEU A 147 6.44 6.11 5.19
CA LEU A 147 6.41 6.16 3.72
C LEU A 147 7.52 7.03 3.13
N THR A 148 7.52 8.33 3.46
CA THR A 148 8.48 9.29 2.88
C THR A 148 9.92 8.97 3.26
N VAL A 149 10.16 8.41 4.45
CA VAL A 149 11.48 7.95 4.86
C VAL A 149 11.95 6.83 3.94
N ASN A 150 11.12 5.82 3.70
CA ASN A 150 11.46 4.74 2.77
C ASN A 150 11.68 5.25 1.35
N LEU A 151 10.86 6.18 0.87
CA LEU A 151 11.06 6.82 -0.43
C LEU A 151 12.44 7.49 -0.49
N HIS A 152 12.87 8.19 0.55
CA HIS A 152 14.22 8.76 0.61
C HIS A 152 15.31 7.68 0.56
N LEU A 153 15.19 6.60 1.33
CA LEU A 153 16.19 5.52 1.36
C LEU A 153 16.35 4.85 0.00
N LEU A 154 15.21 4.58 -0.67
CA LEU A 154 15.18 4.05 -2.03
C LEU A 154 15.81 5.05 -3.00
N MET A 155 15.35 6.31 -3.00
CA MET A 155 15.85 7.33 -3.91
C MET A 155 17.34 7.60 -3.75
N LEU A 156 17.90 7.56 -2.53
CA LEU A 156 19.34 7.71 -2.34
C LEU A 156 20.14 6.69 -3.16
N SER A 157 19.60 5.47 -3.30
CA SER A 157 20.26 4.34 -3.94
C SER A 157 19.88 4.20 -5.43
N PHE A 158 18.64 4.51 -5.81
CA PHE A 158 18.16 4.40 -7.20
C PHE A 158 18.40 5.67 -8.03
N TYR A 159 18.31 6.86 -7.43
CA TYR A 159 18.56 8.13 -8.12
C TYR A 159 20.06 8.47 -8.13
N LYS A 160 20.74 7.97 -9.18
CA LYS A 160 22.16 8.22 -9.48
C LYS A 160 22.28 9.11 -10.72
N PRO A 161 21.98 10.42 -10.62
CA PRO A 161 21.93 11.30 -11.78
C PRO A 161 23.31 11.54 -12.40
N THR A 162 23.31 11.84 -13.70
CA THR A 162 24.45 12.31 -14.49
C THR A 162 24.09 13.62 -15.18
N ALA A 163 25.06 14.32 -15.76
CA ALA A 163 24.79 15.57 -16.50
C ALA A 163 23.75 15.40 -17.63
N ALA A 164 23.72 14.23 -18.30
CA ALA A 164 22.76 13.94 -19.36
C ALA A 164 21.45 13.33 -18.84
N ARG A 165 21.50 12.62 -17.70
CA ARG A 165 20.39 11.83 -17.16
C ARG A 165 20.16 12.15 -15.69
N HIS A 166 19.34 13.15 -15.42
CA HIS A 166 19.10 13.66 -14.06
C HIS A 166 17.63 13.98 -13.77
N LYS A 167 16.72 13.81 -14.72
CA LYS A 167 15.32 14.15 -14.49
C LYS A 167 14.62 13.09 -13.64
N ILE A 168 13.71 13.52 -12.78
CA ILE A 168 12.74 12.65 -12.11
C ILE A 168 11.36 13.00 -12.68
N LEU A 169 10.69 12.01 -13.25
CA LEU A 169 9.32 12.14 -13.78
C LEU A 169 8.32 11.89 -12.66
N LEU A 170 7.35 12.80 -12.46
CA LEU A 170 6.25 12.67 -11.50
C LEU A 170 4.97 13.36 -12.00
N GLU A 171 3.82 13.08 -11.38
CA GLU A 171 2.55 13.73 -11.70
C GLU A 171 2.44 15.15 -11.10
N ASP A 172 1.72 16.03 -11.80
CA ASP A 172 1.34 17.32 -11.25
C ASP A 172 0.43 17.12 -10.04
N LYS A 173 0.62 17.98 -9.04
CA LYS A 173 -0.04 17.84 -7.74
C LYS A 173 0.11 16.42 -7.15
N ALA A 174 1.29 15.81 -7.32
CA ALA A 174 1.69 14.67 -6.50
C ALA A 174 1.48 15.01 -5.01
N PHE A 175 1.32 13.98 -4.18
CA PHE A 175 1.13 14.20 -2.75
C PHE A 175 2.29 15.06 -2.20
N PRO A 176 2.02 16.07 -1.34
CA PRO A 176 3.02 17.08 -1.02
C PRO A 176 4.34 16.50 -0.47
N SER A 177 4.26 15.41 0.29
CA SER A 177 5.45 14.77 0.86
C SER A 177 6.37 14.17 -0.22
N ASP A 178 5.80 13.53 -1.24
CA ASP A 178 6.51 12.94 -2.38
C ASP A 178 7.15 14.04 -3.24
N HIS A 179 6.42 15.15 -3.46
CA HIS A 179 6.97 16.33 -4.14
C HIS A 179 8.21 16.87 -3.42
N TYR A 180 8.13 17.09 -2.10
CA TYR A 180 9.26 17.57 -1.31
C TYR A 180 10.41 16.55 -1.27
N ALA A 181 10.11 15.25 -1.27
CA ALA A 181 11.13 14.20 -1.33
C ALA A 181 11.90 14.26 -2.65
N VAL A 182 11.22 14.38 -3.80
CA VAL A 182 11.87 14.54 -5.11
C VAL A 182 12.70 15.81 -5.16
N GLU A 183 12.11 16.94 -4.75
CA GLU A 183 12.78 18.23 -4.79
C GLU A 183 14.09 18.22 -3.99
N SER A 184 14.05 17.67 -2.77
CA SER A 184 15.22 17.56 -1.91
C SER A 184 16.23 16.54 -2.40
N GLN A 185 15.83 15.41 -3.00
CA GLN A 185 16.75 14.46 -3.64
C GLN A 185 17.49 15.07 -4.83
N ILE A 186 16.81 15.88 -5.65
CA ILE A 186 17.45 16.63 -6.74
C ILE A 186 18.49 17.61 -6.19
N ARG A 187 18.11 18.43 -5.20
CA ARG A 187 19.02 19.38 -4.56
C ARG A 187 20.22 18.69 -3.92
N LEU A 188 20.00 17.55 -3.25
CA LEU A 188 21.05 16.76 -2.60
C LEU A 188 22.11 16.27 -3.59
N ARG A 189 21.74 16.09 -4.87
CA ARG A 189 22.66 15.70 -5.95
C ARG A 189 23.25 16.89 -6.72
N GLY A 190 23.00 18.13 -6.27
CA GLY A 190 23.55 19.35 -6.87
C GLY A 190 22.85 19.80 -8.15
N PHE A 191 21.67 19.26 -8.45
CA PHE A 191 20.88 19.65 -9.63
C PHE A 191 19.82 20.70 -9.27
N ASP A 192 19.37 21.45 -10.27
CA ASP A 192 18.28 22.42 -10.16
C ASP A 192 16.92 21.71 -10.27
N PRO A 193 16.05 21.77 -9.24
CA PRO A 193 14.70 21.22 -9.30
C PRO A 193 13.87 21.73 -10.46
N GLN A 194 14.00 23.00 -10.87
CA GLN A 194 13.22 23.54 -11.98
C GLN A 194 13.55 22.88 -13.33
N LYS A 195 14.76 22.32 -13.47
CA LYS A 195 15.23 21.65 -14.69
C LYS A 195 15.14 20.13 -14.62
N SER A 196 15.15 19.59 -13.40
CA SER A 196 15.29 18.15 -13.15
C SER A 196 13.99 17.51 -12.66
N MET A 197 13.00 18.30 -12.28
CA MET A 197 11.69 17.81 -11.91
C MET A 197 10.77 17.89 -13.14
N LEU A 198 10.55 16.75 -13.80
CA LEU A 198 9.73 16.66 -14.99
C LEU A 198 8.30 16.31 -14.58
N VAL A 199 7.39 17.29 -14.65
CA VAL A 199 6.02 17.19 -14.13
C VAL A 199 5.02 16.90 -15.26
N LEU A 200 4.29 15.79 -15.16
CA LEU A 200 3.18 15.43 -16.05
C LEU A 200 1.92 16.21 -15.68
N ARG A 201 1.36 16.95 -16.63
CA ARG A 201 0.13 17.75 -16.41
C ARG A 201 -1.03 17.21 -17.23
N PRO A 202 -2.27 17.25 -16.71
CA PRO A 202 -3.43 16.92 -17.50
C PRO A 202 -3.61 17.93 -18.63
N ARG A 203 -4.31 17.51 -19.70
CA ARG A 203 -4.64 18.40 -20.82
C ARG A 203 -5.57 19.52 -20.33
N PRO A 204 -5.62 20.68 -21.02
CA PRO A 204 -6.55 21.75 -20.65
C PRO A 204 -8.00 21.24 -20.59
N GLY A 205 -8.66 21.44 -19.44
CA GLY A 205 -10.02 20.96 -19.19
C GLY A 205 -10.12 19.55 -18.61
N GLU A 206 -8.99 18.87 -18.38
CA GLU A 206 -8.92 17.56 -17.74
C GLU A 206 -8.28 17.67 -16.34
N GLU A 207 -8.65 16.75 -15.44
CA GLU A 207 -8.04 16.62 -14.11
C GLU A 207 -7.14 15.39 -14.00
N THR A 208 -7.43 14.35 -14.78
CA THR A 208 -6.68 13.10 -14.83
C THR A 208 -5.68 13.09 -15.97
N LEU A 209 -4.61 12.30 -15.84
CA LEU A 209 -3.62 12.12 -16.90
C LEU A 209 -4.09 11.02 -17.85
N ARG A 210 -3.95 11.22 -19.16
CA ARG A 210 -4.18 10.12 -20.10
C ARG A 210 -2.93 9.23 -20.18
N THR A 211 -3.11 7.91 -20.18
CA THR A 211 -1.99 6.97 -20.24
C THR A 211 -1.10 7.24 -21.46
N GLU A 212 -1.68 7.56 -22.63
CA GLU A 212 -0.92 7.88 -23.83
C GLU A 212 0.00 9.11 -23.67
N ASP A 213 -0.36 10.10 -22.85
CA ASP A 213 0.46 11.28 -22.60
C ASP A 213 1.64 10.96 -21.68
N ILE A 214 1.42 10.08 -20.70
CA ILE A 214 2.48 9.56 -19.82
C ILE A 214 3.49 8.79 -20.66
N LEU A 215 3.02 7.82 -21.46
CA LEU A 215 3.87 7.00 -22.32
C LEU A 215 4.60 7.85 -23.37
N GLY A 216 3.91 8.81 -23.99
CA GLY A 216 4.52 9.75 -24.95
C GLY A 216 5.62 10.61 -24.31
N THR A 217 5.45 11.03 -23.06
CA THR A 217 6.47 11.77 -22.31
C THR A 217 7.68 10.89 -22.02
N ILE A 218 7.47 9.64 -21.59
CA ILE A 218 8.57 8.68 -21.34
C ILE A 218 9.33 8.38 -22.64
N GLU A 219 8.63 8.26 -23.77
CA GLU A 219 9.28 8.02 -25.07
C GLU A 219 10.16 9.21 -25.49
N LYS A 220 9.64 10.44 -25.31
CA LYS A 220 10.31 11.69 -25.70
C LYS A 220 11.45 12.10 -24.78
N GLU A 221 11.27 11.95 -23.47
CA GLU A 221 12.15 12.46 -22.41
C GLU A 221 12.79 11.33 -21.57
N GLY A 222 12.63 10.06 -22.01
CA GLY A 222 13.57 8.99 -21.69
C GLY A 222 15.00 9.44 -22.00
N ASP A 223 16.08 8.70 -21.88
CA ASP A 223 17.46 9.26 -22.02
C ASP A 223 17.87 10.35 -20.97
N ALA A 224 17.02 11.33 -20.66
CA ALA A 224 17.23 12.35 -19.64
C ALA A 224 16.61 12.00 -18.28
N ILE A 225 15.58 11.15 -18.24
CA ILE A 225 14.98 10.66 -16.99
C ILE A 225 15.92 9.64 -16.33
N ALA A 226 16.17 9.81 -15.04
CA ALA A 226 16.90 8.85 -14.19
C ALA A 226 15.93 7.93 -13.43
N VAL A 227 14.82 8.49 -12.94
CA VAL A 227 13.79 7.78 -12.17
C VAL A 227 12.40 8.27 -12.59
N ILE A 228 11.47 7.33 -12.72
CA ILE A 228 10.04 7.61 -12.79
C ILE A 228 9.46 7.32 -11.41
N MET A 229 8.85 8.32 -10.80
CA MET A 229 8.21 8.21 -9.48
C MET A 229 6.79 8.77 -9.61
N LEU A 230 5.82 7.86 -9.68
CA LEU A 230 4.40 8.16 -9.73
C LEU A 230 3.70 7.45 -8.58
N SER A 231 2.60 8.04 -8.10
CA SER A 231 1.67 7.29 -7.26
C SER A 231 1.07 6.10 -8.02
N GLY A 232 0.63 5.06 -7.30
CA GLY A 232 -0.18 3.99 -7.91
C GLY A 232 -1.61 4.44 -8.15
N VAL A 233 -2.19 5.11 -7.16
CA VAL A 233 -3.49 5.81 -7.24
C VAL A 233 -3.27 7.26 -6.80
N GLN A 234 -3.72 8.21 -7.62
CA GLN A 234 -3.59 9.64 -7.30
C GLN A 234 -4.55 10.02 -6.17
N TYR A 235 -4.03 10.64 -5.11
CA TYR A 235 -4.75 10.81 -3.83
C TYR A 235 -6.01 11.69 -3.89
N TYR A 236 -6.08 12.62 -4.85
CA TYR A 236 -7.14 13.59 -5.02
C TYR A 236 -8.15 13.16 -6.09
N THR A 237 -7.68 12.80 -7.28
CA THR A 237 -8.56 12.43 -8.41
C THR A 237 -9.07 10.99 -8.32
N GLY A 238 -8.43 10.15 -7.48
CA GLY A 238 -8.73 8.72 -7.40
C GLY A 238 -8.29 7.92 -8.62
N GLN A 239 -7.51 8.54 -9.52
CA GLN A 239 -7.04 7.89 -10.74
C GLN A 239 -6.08 6.75 -10.42
N LEU A 240 -6.41 5.53 -10.86
CA LEU A 240 -5.50 4.40 -10.91
C LEU A 240 -4.63 4.50 -12.18
N PHE A 241 -3.32 4.55 -12.02
CA PHE A 241 -2.38 4.55 -13.14
C PHE A 241 -2.12 3.12 -13.64
N ASP A 242 -1.87 2.98 -14.94
CA ASP A 242 -1.43 1.72 -15.54
C ASP A 242 0.04 1.46 -15.20
N MET A 243 0.28 0.96 -13.99
CA MET A 243 1.61 0.71 -13.45
C MET A 243 2.42 -0.24 -14.34
N ALA A 244 1.77 -1.24 -14.96
CA ALA A 244 2.43 -2.20 -15.84
C ALA A 244 2.91 -1.53 -17.13
N ALA A 245 2.04 -0.78 -17.83
CA ALA A 245 2.41 -0.09 -19.06
C ALA A 245 3.48 0.98 -18.84
N ILE A 246 3.37 1.75 -17.75
CA ILE A 246 4.34 2.79 -17.37
C ILE A 246 5.69 2.15 -17.03
N THR A 247 5.69 1.08 -16.23
CA THR A 247 6.91 0.35 -15.87
C THR A 247 7.57 -0.24 -17.12
N ALA A 248 6.82 -0.86 -18.02
CA ALA A 248 7.35 -1.41 -19.27
C ALA A 248 7.89 -0.33 -20.23
N ALA A 249 7.25 0.86 -20.29
CA ALA A 249 7.76 1.98 -21.09
C ALA A 249 9.03 2.59 -20.49
N GLY A 250 9.08 2.71 -19.16
CA GLY A 250 10.31 3.02 -18.45
C GLY A 250 11.39 1.98 -18.77
N GLN A 251 11.14 0.71 -18.50
CA GLN A 251 12.13 -0.35 -18.68
C GLN A 251 12.59 -0.56 -20.14
N ARG A 252 11.78 -0.26 -21.16
CA ARG A 252 12.28 -0.23 -22.54
C ARG A 252 13.42 0.78 -22.75
N LYS A 253 13.48 1.80 -21.90
CA LYS A 253 14.55 2.80 -21.82
C LYS A 253 15.53 2.51 -20.65
N TYR A 254 15.18 1.64 -19.68
CA TYR A 254 15.80 1.52 -18.34
C TYR A 254 15.86 0.07 -17.80
N LEU A 255 16.65 -0.19 -16.74
CA LEU A 255 16.70 -1.51 -16.12
C LEU A 255 16.08 -1.60 -14.70
N ASN A 256 15.55 -0.53 -14.11
CA ASN A 256 15.20 -0.54 -12.67
C ASN A 256 13.86 0.16 -12.32
N SER A 257 13.03 -0.49 -11.49
CA SER A 257 11.83 0.12 -10.86
C SER A 257 11.44 -0.61 -9.56
N GLY A 258 11.01 0.13 -8.53
CA GLY A 258 10.40 -0.37 -7.29
C GLY A 258 9.29 0.57 -6.82
N ALA A 259 8.19 0.02 -6.28
CA ALA A 259 7.01 0.77 -5.81
C ALA A 259 6.92 0.78 -4.26
N GLY A 260 6.32 1.82 -3.66
CA GLY A 260 6.22 1.96 -2.21
C GLY A 260 4.93 2.63 -1.73
N GLY A 261 4.31 2.06 -0.71
CA GLY A 261 3.23 2.61 0.12
C GLY A 261 3.60 2.43 1.61
N ILE A 262 2.88 3.06 2.54
CA ILE A 262 3.36 3.25 3.93
C ILE A 262 3.83 1.95 4.64
N ALA A 263 4.95 2.09 5.36
CA ALA A 263 5.74 1.08 6.09
C ALA A 263 6.36 -0.07 5.28
N ALA A 264 5.87 -0.42 4.09
CA ALA A 264 6.49 -1.44 3.25
C ALA A 264 7.38 -0.81 2.18
N ALA A 265 8.67 -1.15 2.15
CA ALA A 265 9.50 -0.93 0.98
C ALA A 265 9.50 -2.19 0.13
N PHE A 266 9.38 -2.04 -1.19
CA PHE A 266 9.56 -3.15 -2.13
C PHE A 266 10.76 -2.90 -3.05
N ILE A 267 11.62 -3.91 -3.20
CA ILE A 267 12.69 -3.94 -4.21
C ILE A 267 12.64 -5.29 -4.90
N HIS A 268 12.40 -5.29 -6.22
CA HIS A 268 12.39 -6.50 -7.03
C HIS A 268 13.75 -7.22 -6.96
N GLU A 269 13.74 -8.55 -6.85
CA GLU A 269 14.93 -9.38 -6.59
C GLU A 269 16.04 -9.22 -7.64
N LYS A 270 15.67 -8.86 -8.88
CA LYS A 270 16.61 -8.50 -9.97
C LYS A 270 17.59 -7.38 -9.62
N HIS A 271 17.31 -6.61 -8.56
CA HIS A 271 18.17 -5.52 -8.07
C HIS A 271 19.08 -5.93 -6.92
N ASN A 272 18.92 -7.14 -6.35
CA ASN A 272 19.63 -7.57 -5.15
C ASN A 272 21.15 -7.46 -5.25
N ASP A 273 21.72 -7.76 -6.43
CA ASP A 273 23.17 -7.71 -6.68
C ASP A 273 23.62 -6.41 -7.37
N ARG A 274 22.71 -5.46 -7.61
CA ARG A 274 22.97 -4.26 -8.43
C ARG A 274 22.76 -2.95 -7.68
N ILE A 275 21.89 -2.96 -6.68
CA ILE A 275 21.50 -1.78 -5.92
C ILE A 275 21.73 -2.06 -4.45
N GLU A 276 22.71 -1.36 -3.88
CA GLU A 276 23.02 -1.40 -2.46
C GLU A 276 22.43 -0.18 -1.74
N PRO A 277 22.10 -0.30 -0.45
CA PRO A 277 21.63 0.82 0.36
C PRO A 277 22.74 1.87 0.53
N THR A 278 22.39 3.13 0.29
CA THR A 278 23.31 4.27 0.53
C THR A 278 23.52 4.52 2.02
N LEU A 279 22.48 4.31 2.83
CA LEU A 279 22.54 4.41 4.29
C LEU A 279 22.41 3.01 4.86
N THR A 280 23.37 2.61 5.68
CA THR A 280 23.39 1.30 6.33
C THR A 280 23.14 1.46 7.82
N GLY A 281 22.44 0.50 8.43
CA GLY A 281 22.35 0.38 9.87
C GLY A 281 22.37 -1.09 10.30
N TRP A 282 22.55 -1.35 11.59
CA TRP A 282 22.78 -2.70 12.10
C TRP A 282 21.62 -3.68 11.85
N TRP A 283 20.40 -3.17 11.59
CA TRP A 283 19.26 -4.02 11.25
C TRP A 283 19.29 -4.53 9.80
N GLY A 284 20.14 -3.95 8.96
CA GLY A 284 20.47 -4.45 7.62
C GLY A 284 21.52 -5.56 7.65
N HIS A 285 22.17 -5.81 8.79
CA HIS A 285 23.14 -6.90 8.98
C HIS A 285 22.44 -8.26 9.11
N ASP A 286 23.08 -9.33 8.63
CA ASP A 286 22.62 -10.72 8.67
C ASP A 286 22.15 -11.12 10.07
N LEU A 287 20.91 -11.60 10.17
CA LEU A 287 20.27 -11.90 11.45
C LEU A 287 21.08 -12.89 12.32
N LYS A 288 21.80 -13.83 11.70
CA LYS A 288 22.57 -14.89 12.40
C LYS A 288 23.81 -14.33 13.10
N THR A 289 24.40 -13.27 12.56
CA THR A 289 25.67 -12.70 13.05
C THR A 289 25.52 -11.28 13.62
N ARG A 290 24.34 -10.66 13.50
CA ARG A 290 24.04 -9.28 13.95
C ARG A 290 24.46 -9.01 15.39
N PHE A 291 24.19 -9.94 16.29
CA PHE A 291 24.49 -9.80 17.72
C PHE A 291 25.94 -10.16 18.09
N ASN A 292 26.77 -10.58 17.14
CA ASN A 292 28.22 -10.75 17.36
C ASN A 292 28.93 -9.39 17.47
N MET A 293 28.32 -8.32 16.93
CA MET A 293 28.81 -6.93 17.05
C MET A 293 30.29 -6.74 16.65
N THR A 294 30.72 -7.42 15.59
CA THR A 294 32.12 -7.38 15.11
C THR A 294 32.47 -6.07 14.40
N ASN A 295 31.49 -5.21 14.13
CA ASN A 295 31.59 -4.03 13.27
C ASN A 295 32.06 -4.32 11.83
N VAL A 296 32.00 -5.59 11.41
CA VAL A 296 32.18 -6.00 10.02
C VAL A 296 30.79 -6.28 9.46
N LEU A 297 30.29 -5.40 8.59
CA LEU A 297 28.92 -5.48 8.08
C LEU A 297 28.76 -6.65 7.09
N GLU A 298 27.89 -7.60 7.43
CA GLU A 298 27.41 -8.66 6.56
C GLU A 298 26.02 -8.26 6.10
N LEU A 299 25.95 -7.51 4.99
CA LEU A 299 24.70 -6.90 4.55
C LEU A 299 23.71 -7.97 4.05
N GLN A 300 22.46 -7.89 4.49
CA GLN A 300 21.37 -8.68 3.96
C GLN A 300 21.08 -8.29 2.50
N SER A 301 20.78 -9.30 1.68
CA SER A 301 20.44 -9.10 0.27
C SER A 301 19.10 -8.35 0.11
N GLY A 302 18.98 -7.59 -0.98
CA GLY A 302 17.75 -6.92 -1.38
C GLY A 302 17.26 -5.86 -0.40
N VAL A 303 15.94 -5.70 -0.32
CA VAL A 303 15.31 -4.64 0.50
C VAL A 303 15.62 -4.76 1.99
N ASN A 304 15.95 -5.96 2.49
CA ASN A 304 16.29 -6.16 3.89
C ASN A 304 17.60 -5.48 4.29
N GLY A 305 18.52 -5.26 3.35
CA GLY A 305 19.73 -4.46 3.57
C GLY A 305 19.44 -2.98 3.83
N PHE A 306 18.27 -2.47 3.41
CA PHE A 306 17.89 -1.07 3.58
C PHE A 306 17.35 -0.75 4.99
N ARG A 307 17.18 -1.75 5.85
CA ARG A 307 16.74 -1.53 7.24
C ARG A 307 17.85 -0.89 8.06
N LEU A 308 17.56 0.27 8.65
CA LEU A 308 18.54 0.99 9.47
C LEU A 308 18.50 0.56 10.94
N SER A 309 17.29 0.44 11.50
CA SER A 309 17.07 0.32 12.94
C SER A 309 16.09 -0.79 13.28
N ASN A 310 16.05 -1.13 14.57
CA ASN A 310 15.08 -2.07 15.10
C ASN A 310 13.65 -1.55 14.95
N GLN A 311 12.71 -2.47 14.75
CA GLN A 311 11.33 -2.10 14.52
C GLN A 311 10.62 -1.69 15.82
N PRO A 312 9.76 -0.67 15.78
CA PRO A 312 8.92 -0.30 16.91
C PRO A 312 7.79 -1.33 17.06
N VAL A 313 7.94 -2.31 17.97
CA VAL A 313 6.97 -3.41 18.15
C VAL A 313 5.53 -2.93 18.32
N LEU A 314 5.29 -1.79 18.97
CA LEU A 314 3.94 -1.27 19.17
C LEU A 314 3.26 -0.86 17.85
N LEU A 315 4.02 -0.56 16.79
CA LEU A 315 3.45 -0.32 15.44
C LEU A 315 3.22 -1.62 14.67
N VAL A 316 3.95 -2.69 15.00
CA VAL A 316 3.74 -4.04 14.43
C VAL A 316 2.35 -4.56 14.84
N CYS A 317 1.93 -4.32 16.09
CA CYS A 317 0.65 -4.82 16.62
C CYS A 317 -0.59 -4.41 15.79
N PRO A 318 -0.89 -3.11 15.56
CA PRO A 318 -2.06 -2.71 14.77
C PRO A 318 -1.94 -3.13 13.29
N LEU A 319 -0.72 -3.16 12.74
CA LEU A 319 -0.49 -3.62 11.37
C LEU A 319 -0.82 -5.11 11.23
N GLN A 320 -0.32 -5.94 12.15
CA GLN A 320 -0.63 -7.37 12.17
C GLN A 320 -2.14 -7.60 12.25
N ALA A 321 -2.83 -6.90 13.15
CA ALA A 321 -4.29 -7.01 13.29
C ALA A 321 -5.03 -6.66 11.99
N SER A 322 -4.55 -5.67 11.23
CA SER A 322 -5.12 -5.31 9.93
C SER A 322 -4.83 -6.37 8.87
N LEU A 323 -3.58 -6.85 8.78
CA LEU A 323 -3.16 -7.83 7.77
C LEU A 323 -3.88 -9.17 7.95
N GLU A 324 -4.11 -9.62 9.20
CA GLU A 324 -4.89 -10.83 9.47
C GLU A 324 -6.34 -10.73 8.97
N VAL A 325 -6.98 -9.55 9.08
CA VAL A 325 -8.32 -9.35 8.52
C VAL A 325 -8.29 -9.44 7.01
N LEU A 326 -7.30 -8.83 6.35
CA LEU A 326 -7.15 -8.92 4.89
C LEU A 326 -6.90 -10.38 4.46
N GLN A 327 -6.08 -11.13 5.19
CA GLN A 327 -5.77 -12.52 4.88
C GLN A 327 -6.94 -13.49 5.10
N SER A 328 -7.91 -13.13 5.94
CA SER A 328 -9.10 -13.95 6.14
C SER A 328 -9.99 -14.04 4.89
N SER A 329 -9.73 -13.24 3.87
CA SER A 329 -10.40 -13.31 2.57
C SER A 329 -9.40 -13.45 1.42
N ARG A 330 -9.67 -14.41 0.53
CA ARG A 330 -8.88 -14.62 -0.70
C ARG A 330 -8.97 -13.45 -1.68
N HIS A 331 -9.94 -12.55 -1.53
CA HIS A 331 -10.17 -11.41 -2.41
C HIS A 331 -9.10 -10.30 -2.28
N PHE A 332 -8.34 -10.29 -1.17
CA PHE A 332 -7.26 -9.32 -0.95
C PHE A 332 -5.86 -9.88 -1.28
N ILE A 333 -5.80 -11.10 -1.83
CA ILE A 333 -4.55 -11.71 -2.28
C ILE A 333 -4.37 -11.35 -3.75
N ILE A 334 -3.36 -10.53 -4.03
CA ILE A 334 -2.99 -10.23 -5.41
C ILE A 334 -2.31 -11.47 -6.01
N ASN A 335 -3.08 -12.28 -6.74
CA ASN A 335 -2.56 -13.29 -7.66
C ASN A 335 -2.21 -12.62 -9.00
N SER A 336 -1.24 -11.71 -9.04
CA SER A 336 -0.96 -10.87 -10.23
C SER A 336 0.51 -10.92 -10.65
N PRO A 337 0.84 -10.74 -11.95
CA PRO A 337 2.11 -11.12 -12.56
C PRO A 337 3.25 -10.12 -12.34
N LEU A 338 3.27 -9.38 -11.21
CA LEU A 338 4.45 -8.60 -10.84
C LEU A 338 5.69 -9.50 -10.64
N LEU A 339 5.48 -10.79 -10.38
CA LEU A 339 6.51 -11.83 -10.35
C LEU A 339 7.13 -12.12 -11.74
N GLU A 340 6.54 -11.64 -12.85
CA GLU A 340 7.01 -11.91 -14.22
C GLU A 340 7.61 -10.66 -14.94
N MET A 341 7.78 -9.51 -14.26
CA MET A 341 8.28 -8.24 -14.84
C MET A 341 9.69 -7.77 -14.35
#